data_AF-A0A074WW47-F1
#
_entry.id   AF-A0A074WW47-F1
#
_cell.length_a   1.000
_cell.length_b   1.000
_cell.length_c   1.000
_cell.angle_alpha   90.00
_cell.angle_beta   90.00
_cell.angle_gamma   90.00
#
_symmetry.space_group_name_H-M   'P 1'
#
loop_
_entity.id
_entity.type
_entity.pdbx_description
1 polymer ?
#
loop_
_entity_poly.entity_id
_entity_poly.type
_entity_poly.pdbx_seq_one_letter_code
_entity_poly.pdbx_strand_id
1 'polypeptide(L)'
;VPSGYRSLTYSHQIDPNKELCRFEVASGVCNDSSCEYQHFSDMAVSDDTLLLQMGMSGNPGKDAEYRQGLRDILQQMRDDGNLETEAVATRVAQHRRDFLKDPSNILGL
;
A
#
# COMPACT_ATOMS: atom_id res chain seq x y z
N VAL A 1 0.85 5.76 15.71
CA VAL A 1 -0.24 5.26 14.85
C VAL A 1 0.17 5.51 13.41
N PRO A 2 0.23 4.49 12.53
CA PRO A 2 0.51 4.71 11.11
C PRO A 2 -0.54 5.67 10.54
N SER A 3 -0.10 6.73 9.87
CA SER A 3 -0.96 7.74 9.26
C SER A 3 -0.80 7.72 7.74
N GLY A 4 -1.72 8.36 7.01
CA GLY A 4 -1.67 8.44 5.55
C GLY A 4 -1.85 7.08 4.87
N TYR A 5 -1.07 6.83 3.83
CA TYR A 5 -1.16 5.60 3.01
C TYR A 5 -0.75 4.33 3.76
N ARG A 6 -0.09 4.45 4.92
CA ARG A 6 0.28 3.32 5.79
C ARG A 6 -0.79 2.98 6.83
N SER A 7 -1.89 3.73 6.88
CA SER A 7 -2.98 3.43 7.81
C SER A 7 -3.62 2.09 7.45
N LEU A 8 -3.82 1.24 8.47
CA LEU A 8 -4.55 -0.02 8.35
C LEU A 8 -6.01 0.18 7.92
N THR A 9 -6.55 1.40 7.98
CA THR A 9 -7.88 1.74 7.46
C THR A 9 -7.88 1.84 5.94
N TYR A 10 -6.75 2.20 5.32
CA TYR A 10 -6.64 2.50 3.89
C TYR A 10 -5.79 1.49 3.13
N SER A 11 -4.85 0.82 3.78
CA SER A 11 -3.98 -0.18 3.17
C SER A 11 -3.62 -1.22 4.22
N HIS A 12 -4.16 -2.43 4.05
CA HIS A 12 -3.98 -3.53 4.98
C HIS A 12 -3.93 -4.88 4.24
N GLN A 13 -3.22 -5.83 4.83
CA GLN A 13 -3.20 -7.24 4.41
C GLN A 13 -4.03 -8.13 5.37
N ILE A 14 -5.05 -7.55 6.01
CA ILE A 14 -5.98 -8.29 6.88
C ILE A 14 -6.70 -9.38 6.07
N ASP A 15 -6.49 -10.64 6.45
CA ASP A 15 -7.31 -11.76 6.02
C ASP A 15 -8.47 -11.95 7.02
N PRO A 16 -9.73 -11.72 6.61
CA PRO A 16 -10.89 -11.83 7.51
C PRO A 16 -11.19 -13.27 7.94
N ASN A 17 -10.60 -14.28 7.29
CA ASN A 17 -10.82 -15.70 7.62
C ASN A 17 -9.79 -16.24 8.62
N LYS A 18 -8.80 -15.41 8.99
CA LYS A 18 -7.70 -15.81 9.86
C LYS A 18 -7.82 -15.10 11.21
N GLU A 19 -7.75 -15.87 12.29
CA GLU A 19 -7.91 -15.34 13.64
C GLU A 19 -6.68 -14.52 14.07
N LEU A 20 -6.89 -13.51 14.91
CA LEU A 20 -5.83 -12.69 15.46
C LEU A 20 -5.02 -13.42 16.53
N CYS A 21 -3.72 -13.15 16.57
CA CYS A 21 -2.86 -13.65 17.64
C CYS A 21 -3.31 -13.11 19.01
N ARG A 22 -3.78 -14.00 19.87
CA ARG A 22 -4.30 -13.65 21.20
C ARG A 22 -3.30 -12.90 22.08
N PHE A 23 -2.00 -13.20 21.92
CA PHE A 23 -0.94 -12.52 22.66
C PHE A 23 -0.82 -11.05 22.25
N GLU A 24 -0.86 -10.76 20.96
CA GLU A 24 -0.79 -9.38 20.48
C GLU A 24 -2.08 -8.61 20.79
N VAL A 25 -3.24 -9.26 20.74
CA VAL A 25 -4.52 -8.67 21.17
C VAL A 25 -4.47 -8.27 22.65
N ALA A 26 -3.77 -9.05 23.48
CA ALA A 26 -3.52 -8.72 24.89
C ALA A 26 -2.40 -7.67 25.09
N SER A 27 -1.97 -6.97 24.03
CA SER A 27 -0.84 -6.02 24.04
C SER A 27 0.52 -6.65 24.38
N GLY A 28 0.65 -7.98 24.24
CA GLY A 28 1.91 -8.70 24.31
C GLY A 28 2.64 -8.74 22.96
N VAL A 29 3.84 -9.31 22.95
CA VAL A 29 4.58 -9.60 21.73
C VAL A 29 4.55 -11.11 21.49
N CYS A 30 4.17 -11.53 20.29
CA CYS A 30 4.29 -12.92 19.87
C CYS A 30 5.76 -13.19 19.47
N ASN A 31 6.41 -14.13 20.14
CA ASN A 31 7.80 -14.54 19.81
C ASN A 31 7.87 -15.93 19.17
N ASP A 32 6.71 -16.53 18.87
CA ASP A 32 6.64 -17.87 18.30
C ASP A 32 6.70 -17.80 16.78
N SER A 33 7.79 -18.30 16.21
CA SER A 33 8.02 -18.38 14.76
C SER A 33 7.10 -19.38 14.05
N SER A 34 6.42 -20.25 14.79
CA SER A 34 5.43 -21.22 14.28
C SER A 34 3.99 -20.77 14.50
N CYS A 35 3.77 -19.52 14.95
CA CYS A 35 2.45 -18.99 15.19
C CYS A 35 1.66 -18.87 13.88
N GLU A 36 0.60 -19.67 13.75
CA GLU A 36 -0.26 -19.68 12.58
C GLU A 36 -1.35 -18.60 12.62
N TYR A 37 -1.41 -17.78 13.67
CA TYR A 37 -2.38 -16.69 13.80
C TYR A 37 -1.95 -15.42 13.05
N GLN A 38 -2.89 -14.51 12.81
CA GLN A 38 -2.60 -13.24 12.14
C GLN A 38 -2.03 -12.22 13.14
N HIS A 39 -0.88 -11.64 12.82
CA HIS A 39 -0.21 -10.62 13.65
C HIS A 39 -0.42 -9.21 13.09
N PHE A 40 -0.54 -8.21 13.96
CA PHE A 40 -0.72 -6.80 13.54
C PHE A 40 0.45 -6.29 12.71
N SER A 41 1.66 -6.79 13.00
CA SER A 41 2.87 -6.48 12.22
C SER A 41 2.78 -6.99 10.79
N ASP A 42 2.14 -8.14 10.58
CA ASP A 42 1.94 -8.76 9.25
C ASP A 42 0.76 -8.14 8.49
N MET A 43 -0.19 -7.52 9.20
CA MET A 43 -1.31 -6.79 8.59
C MET A 43 -0.88 -5.47 7.96
N ALA A 44 0.25 -4.90 8.41
CA ALA A 44 0.81 -3.72 7.80
C ALA A 44 1.27 -4.05 6.37
N VAL A 45 0.91 -3.20 5.42
CA VAL A 45 1.40 -3.34 4.05
C VAL A 45 2.85 -2.85 4.02
N SER A 46 3.77 -3.66 3.51
CA SER A 46 5.13 -3.21 3.26
C SER A 46 5.12 -2.10 2.21
N ASP A 47 6.11 -1.22 2.26
CA ASP A 47 6.22 -0.08 1.35
C ASP A 47 6.16 -0.48 -0.13
N ASP A 48 6.83 -1.58 -0.49
CA ASP A 48 6.83 -2.11 -1.87
C ASP A 48 5.45 -2.63 -2.29
N THR A 49 4.78 -3.38 -1.40
CA THR A 49 3.44 -3.92 -1.65
C THR A 49 2.39 -2.80 -1.71
N LEU A 50 2.56 -1.73 -0.93
CA LEU A 50 1.70 -0.55 -0.94
C LEU A 50 1.77 0.14 -2.30
N LEU A 51 2.98 0.40 -2.81
CA LEU A 51 3.21 1.02 -4.11
C LEU A 51 2.66 0.15 -5.25
N LEU A 52 2.87 -1.17 -5.20
CA LEU A 52 2.29 -2.12 -6.15
C LEU A 52 0.76 -2.11 -6.11
N GLN A 53 0.16 -2.15 -4.91
CA GLN A 53 -1.29 -2.16 -4.76
C GLN A 53 -1.93 -0.85 -5.22
N MET A 54 -1.32 0.31 -4.96
CA MET A 54 -1.81 1.60 -5.49
C MET A 54 -1.65 1.71 -7.01
N GLY A 55 -0.56 1.17 -7.56
CA GLY A 55 -0.33 1.13 -9.00
C GLY A 55 -1.22 0.14 -9.75
N MET A 56 -1.69 -0.94 -9.12
CA MET A 56 -2.36 -2.05 -9.80
C MET A 56 -3.84 -2.24 -9.45
N SER A 57 -4.31 -1.75 -8.30
CA SER A 57 -5.72 -1.87 -7.88
C SER A 57 -6.65 -1.09 -8.82
N GLY A 58 -7.88 -1.54 -9.06
CA GLY A 58 -8.89 -0.74 -9.77
C GLY A 58 -8.72 -0.48 -11.26
N ASN A 59 -8.18 -1.45 -12.02
CA ASN A 59 -8.30 -1.53 -13.48
C ASN A 59 -7.53 -0.54 -14.41
N PRO A 60 -6.61 0.38 -14.03
CA PRO A 60 -5.85 1.18 -15.02
C PRO A 60 -4.53 0.50 -15.40
N GLY A 61 -4.09 -0.53 -14.67
CA GLY A 61 -2.83 -1.23 -14.89
C GLY A 61 -2.72 -1.98 -16.22
N LYS A 62 -3.81 -2.11 -16.97
CA LYS A 62 -3.81 -2.67 -18.33
C LYS A 62 -3.44 -1.62 -19.38
N ASP A 63 -3.69 -0.34 -19.13
CA ASP A 63 -3.34 0.73 -20.06
C ASP A 63 -1.83 0.94 -20.13
N ALA A 64 -1.30 0.98 -21.35
CA ALA A 64 0.13 1.15 -21.59
C ALA A 64 0.58 2.56 -21.18
N GLU A 65 -0.25 3.57 -21.43
CA GLU A 65 0.01 4.97 -21.07
C GLU A 65 0.13 5.17 -19.56
N TYR A 66 -0.77 4.54 -18.78
CA TYR A 66 -0.72 4.60 -17.32
C TYR A 66 0.55 3.92 -16.77
N ARG A 67 0.91 2.74 -17.31
CA ARG A 67 2.15 2.05 -16.92
C ARG A 67 3.40 2.84 -17.28
N GLN A 68 3.38 3.57 -18.39
CA GLN A 68 4.48 4.43 -18.80
C GLN A 68 4.60 5.64 -17.87
N GLY A 69 3.49 6.30 -17.54
CA GLY A 69 3.48 7.41 -16.57
C GLY A 69 3.98 7.02 -15.18
N LEU A 70 3.63 5.82 -14.70
CA LEU A 70 4.19 5.29 -13.45
C LEU A 70 5.71 5.09 -13.52
N ARG A 71 6.23 4.60 -14.64
CA ARG A 71 7.69 4.42 -14.84
C ARG A 71 8.42 5.76 -14.86
N ASP A 72 7.83 6.77 -15.50
CA ASP A 72 8.41 8.11 -15.59
C ASP A 72 8.44 8.79 -14.22
N ILE A 73 7.39 8.64 -13.41
CA ILE A 73 7.36 9.14 -12.03
C ILE A 73 8.42 8.46 -11.17
N LEU A 74 8.56 7.14 -11.26
CA LEU A 74 9.57 6.41 -10.49
C LEU A 74 11.01 6.79 -10.92
N GLN A 75 11.24 7.09 -12.20
CA GLN A 75 12.53 7.61 -12.68
C GLN A 75 12.79 9.02 -12.16
N GLN A 76 11.82 9.94 -12.27
CA GLN A 76 11.94 11.30 -11.74
C GLN A 76 12.26 11.31 -10.24
N MET A 77 11.57 10.49 -9.45
CA MET A 77 11.82 10.42 -8.01
C MET A 77 13.17 9.80 -7.65
N ARG A 78 13.69 8.91 -8.50
CA ARG A 78 15.04 8.37 -8.39
C ARG A 78 16.09 9.43 -8.71
N ASP A 79 15.86 10.25 -9.73
CA ASP A 79 16.76 11.34 -10.13
C ASP A 79 16.76 12.48 -9.10
N ASP A 80 15.60 12.76 -8.49
CA ASP A 80 15.44 13.76 -7.42
C ASP A 80 16.02 13.31 -6.07
N GLY A 81 16.43 12.03 -5.94
CA GLY A 81 16.96 11.45 -4.70
C GLY A 81 15.93 11.33 -3.57
N ASN A 82 14.66 11.63 -3.83
CA ASN A 82 13.56 11.56 -2.88
C ASN A 82 12.76 10.27 -3.11
N LEU A 83 13.28 9.18 -2.58
CA LEU A 83 12.67 7.84 -2.65
C LEU A 83 11.88 7.50 -1.38
N GLU A 84 11.48 8.50 -0.58
CA GLU A 84 10.63 8.25 0.58
C GLU A 84 9.27 7.69 0.12
N THR A 85 8.90 6.52 0.66
CA THR A 85 7.72 5.76 0.23
C THR A 85 6.45 6.61 0.23
N GLU A 86 6.29 7.51 1.20
CA GLU A 86 5.12 8.36 1.33
C GLU A 86 5.06 9.43 0.21
N ALA A 87 6.21 9.95 -0.22
CA ALA A 87 6.29 10.85 -1.37
C ALA A 87 5.95 10.09 -2.66
N VAL A 88 6.45 8.86 -2.82
CA VAL A 88 6.17 8.01 -3.99
C VAL A 88 4.69 7.67 -4.04
N ALA A 89 4.12 7.25 -2.90
CA ALA A 89 2.70 6.94 -2.75
C ALA A 89 1.81 8.13 -3.16
N THR A 90 2.17 9.33 -2.69
CA THR A 90 1.43 10.56 -3.00
C THR A 90 1.44 10.86 -4.50
N ARG A 91 2.61 10.75 -5.14
CA ARG A 91 2.79 11.00 -6.59
C ARG A 91 2.04 9.97 -7.44
N VAL A 92 2.10 8.70 -7.08
CA VAL A 92 1.35 7.62 -7.74
C VAL A 92 -0.16 7.83 -7.60
N ALA A 93 -0.64 8.18 -6.40
CA ALA A 93 -2.05 8.47 -6.16
C ALA A 93 -2.55 9.73 -6.89
N GLN A 94 -1.71 10.76 -7.05
CA GLN A 94 -2.02 11.93 -7.88
C GLN A 94 -2.15 11.54 -9.36
N HIS A 95 -1.15 10.86 -9.92
CA HIS A 95 -1.16 10.42 -11.31
C HIS A 95 -2.38 9.59 -11.66
N ARG A 96 -2.78 8.70 -10.75
CA ARG A 96 -4.00 7.90 -10.89
C ARG A 96 -5.27 8.75 -10.93
N ARG A 97 -5.41 9.73 -10.03
CA ARG A 97 -6.57 10.65 -10.03
C ARG A 97 -6.65 11.46 -11.32
N ASP A 98 -5.51 11.95 -11.80
CA ASP A 98 -5.43 12.70 -13.05
C ASP A 98 -5.80 11.83 -14.26
N PHE A 99 -5.31 10.59 -14.29
CA PHE A 99 -5.58 9.63 -15.36
C PHE A 99 -7.05 9.18 -15.39
N LEU A 100 -7.62 8.82 -14.23
CA LEU A 100 -9.00 8.36 -14.13
C LEU A 100 -10.04 9.49 -14.21
N LYS A 101 -9.60 10.76 -14.11
CA LYS A 101 -10.47 11.95 -13.97
C LYS A 101 -11.54 11.81 -12.86
N ASP A 102 -11.32 10.89 -11.93
CA ASP A 102 -12.18 10.61 -10.79
C ASP A 102 -11.39 10.94 -9.52
N PRO A 103 -11.68 12.08 -8.88
CA PRO A 103 -10.94 12.52 -7.70
C PRO A 103 -11.19 11.65 -6.46
N SER A 104 -12.21 10.79 -6.49
CA SER A 104 -12.65 9.97 -5.37
C SER A 104 -12.00 8.58 -5.34
N ASN A 105 -11.49 8.08 -6.47
CA ASN A 105 -11.18 6.66 -6.62
C ASN A 105 -9.68 6.35 -6.56
N ILE A 106 -9.13 6.40 -5.34
CA ILE A 106 -7.69 6.23 -5.09
C ILE A 106 -7.28 4.74 -5.15
N LEU A 107 -8.21 3.78 -4.99
CA LEU A 107 -7.89 2.35 -4.97
C LEU A 107 -8.81 1.43 -5.81
N GLY A 108 -9.87 1.93 -6.45
CA GLY A 108 -10.78 1.12 -7.29
C GLY A 108 -11.12 -0.24 -6.67
N LEU A 109 -11.64 -0.18 -5.45
CA LEU A 109 -12.39 -1.26 -4.81
C LEU A 109 -13.73 -1.44 -5.54
#